data_AF-A0A7G7KRJ7-F1
#
_entry.id   AF-A0A7G7KRJ7-F1
#
_cell.length_a   1.000
_cell.length_b   1.000
_cell.length_c   1.000
_cell.angle_alpha   90.00
_cell.angle_beta   90.00
_cell.angle_gamma   90.00
#
_symmetry.space_group_name_H-M   'P 1'
#
loop_
_entity.id
_entity.type
_entity.pdbx_description
1 polymer ?
#
loop_
_entity_poly.entity_id
_entity_poly.type
_entity_poly.pdbx_seq_one_letter_code
_entity_poly.pdbx_strand_id
1 'polypeptide(L)'
;MVLAVPRKLIVLGDSGVYGWGDPEEGGWCERLRRHWMGLPGGPVLYPLGVRGDGLERVAARWTSEFACRGELRRQQPQGILLSVGLNDTARVGRRDGRPQLDPEAFLFGLQQLLKQLQTAAPLLVLGLTPVDEHVMPYADLLWYGNEQILQYEGLLEEACMEADVPYLPLLESLMADPAWLQWLSPDGIHLNSEGHREIYERVHRWGPLLSWADLQPTSAPTPLV
;
A
#
# COMPACT_ATOMS: atom_id res chain seq x y z
N MET A 1 -11.62 13.64 -32.14
CA MET A 1 -11.15 12.46 -31.39
C MET A 1 -11.90 12.40 -30.08
N VAL A 2 -12.55 11.27 -29.75
CA VAL A 2 -13.08 11.04 -28.41
C VAL A 2 -11.86 10.76 -27.52
N LEU A 3 -11.62 11.58 -26.50
CA LEU A 3 -10.57 11.31 -25.52
C LEU A 3 -10.93 10.01 -24.81
N ALA A 4 -10.06 9.00 -24.91
CA ALA A 4 -10.22 7.77 -24.17
C ALA A 4 -10.19 8.09 -22.67
N VAL A 5 -11.17 7.57 -21.92
CA VAL A 5 -11.24 7.85 -20.49
C VAL A 5 -10.25 6.93 -19.77
N PRO A 6 -9.28 7.48 -19.02
CA PRO A 6 -8.26 6.67 -18.37
C PRO A 6 -8.85 5.76 -17.28
N ARG A 7 -8.20 4.61 -17.08
CA ARG A 7 -8.46 3.70 -15.95
C ARG A 7 -8.21 4.44 -14.63
N LYS A 8 -8.91 4.04 -13.57
CA LYS A 8 -8.84 4.66 -12.25
C LYS A 8 -8.41 3.62 -11.22
N LEU A 9 -7.30 3.89 -10.55
CA LEU A 9 -6.83 3.14 -9.38
C LEU A 9 -7.21 3.92 -8.12
N ILE A 10 -7.85 3.27 -7.16
CA ILE A 10 -7.87 3.79 -5.79
C ILE A 10 -6.82 3.05 -4.97
N VAL A 11 -6.13 3.78 -4.09
CA VAL A 11 -5.17 3.20 -3.16
C VAL A 11 -5.69 3.39 -1.74
N LEU A 12 -6.10 2.31 -1.09
CA LEU A 12 -6.65 2.31 0.26
C LEU A 12 -5.54 1.95 1.25
N GLY A 13 -5.46 2.68 2.36
CA GLY A 13 -4.48 2.36 3.39
C GLY A 13 -4.34 3.40 4.48
N ASP A 14 -3.15 3.41 5.08
CA ASP A 14 -2.85 4.18 6.28
C ASP A 14 -1.98 5.42 6.01
N SER A 15 -1.15 5.82 6.98
CA SER A 15 -0.21 6.93 6.86
C SER A 15 0.84 6.72 5.77
N GLY A 16 1.18 5.48 5.42
CA GLY A 16 2.09 5.16 4.32
C GLY A 16 1.49 5.55 2.98
N VAL A 17 0.22 5.21 2.74
CA VAL A 17 -0.53 5.65 1.54
C VAL A 17 -0.75 7.16 1.52
N TYR A 18 -0.98 7.77 2.69
CA TYR A 18 -1.10 9.22 2.82
C TYR A 18 0.19 9.96 2.40
N GLY A 19 1.35 9.28 2.44
CA GLY A 19 2.65 9.88 2.18
C GLY A 19 3.23 10.62 3.39
N TRP A 20 2.80 10.28 4.61
CA TRP A 20 3.32 10.92 5.81
C TRP A 20 4.83 10.62 5.95
N GLY A 21 5.59 11.65 6.32
CA GLY A 21 7.05 11.59 6.43
C GLY A 21 7.82 12.06 5.19
N ASP A 22 7.16 12.26 4.03
CA ASP A 22 7.77 12.79 2.81
C ASP A 22 7.29 14.23 2.51
N PRO A 23 7.95 15.27 3.07
CA PRO A 23 7.62 16.66 2.76
C PRO A 23 8.10 17.11 1.37
N GLU A 24 8.92 16.33 0.67
CA GLU A 24 9.55 16.75 -0.58
C GLU A 24 8.69 16.39 -1.80
N GLU A 25 8.13 15.19 -1.83
CA GLU A 25 7.36 14.68 -2.97
C GLU A 25 6.02 14.04 -2.61
N GLY A 26 5.64 14.06 -1.33
CA GLY A 26 4.29 13.67 -0.88
C GLY A 26 4.04 12.16 -0.81
N GLY A 27 5.09 11.34 -0.82
CA GLY A 27 5.03 9.90 -0.61
C GLY A 27 5.01 9.07 -1.90
N TRP A 28 5.17 7.75 -1.75
CA TRP A 28 5.27 6.83 -2.90
C TRP A 28 4.03 6.87 -3.80
N CYS A 29 2.86 7.07 -3.21
CA CYS A 29 1.58 7.09 -3.91
C CYS A 29 1.46 8.35 -4.79
N GLU A 30 1.90 9.50 -4.27
CA GLU A 30 1.95 10.76 -5.01
C GLU A 30 2.98 10.70 -6.13
N ARG A 31 4.15 10.11 -5.89
CA ARG A 31 5.18 9.87 -6.93
C ARG A 31 4.62 9.03 -8.08
N LEU A 32 3.91 7.95 -7.78
CA LEU A 32 3.26 7.11 -8.79
C LEU A 32 2.18 7.88 -9.56
N ARG A 33 1.33 8.64 -8.86
CA ARG A 33 0.30 9.48 -9.47
C ARG A 33 0.91 10.50 -10.43
N ARG A 34 1.97 11.21 -10.02
CA ARG A 34 2.69 12.19 -10.85
C ARG A 34 3.34 11.53 -12.06
N HIS A 35 3.93 10.35 -11.88
CA HIS A 35 4.49 9.58 -12.99
C HIS A 35 3.41 9.29 -14.04
N TRP A 36 2.31 8.65 -13.65
CA TRP A 36 1.25 8.27 -14.60
C TRP A 36 0.55 9.45 -15.25
N MET A 37 0.42 10.57 -14.54
CA MET A 37 -0.13 11.81 -15.11
C MET A 37 0.73 12.35 -16.27
N GLY A 38 2.03 12.07 -16.27
CA GLY A 38 2.93 12.42 -17.36
C GLY A 38 2.85 11.49 -18.58
N LEU A 39 2.16 10.35 -18.48
CA LEU A 39 2.06 9.37 -19.56
C LEU A 39 0.79 9.63 -20.41
N PRO A 40 0.89 9.60 -21.75
CA PRO A 40 -0.29 9.63 -22.61
C PRO A 40 -1.24 8.47 -22.30
N GLY A 41 -2.45 8.78 -21.80
CA GLY A 41 -3.43 7.77 -21.41
C GLY A 41 -3.15 7.04 -20.10
N GLY A 42 -2.19 7.54 -19.29
CA GLY A 42 -1.87 6.96 -17.99
C GLY A 42 -3.08 6.89 -17.04
N PRO A 43 -3.15 5.90 -16.14
CA PRO A 43 -4.25 5.79 -15.19
C PRO A 43 -4.33 6.99 -14.24
N VAL A 44 -5.54 7.32 -13.82
CA VAL A 44 -5.80 8.26 -12.72
C VAL A 44 -5.69 7.52 -11.40
N LEU A 45 -4.88 8.03 -10.48
CA LEU A 45 -4.68 7.46 -9.15
C LEU A 45 -5.31 8.36 -8.08
N TYR A 46 -6.07 7.75 -7.16
CA TYR A 46 -6.62 8.40 -5.97
C TYR A 46 -5.94 7.83 -4.71
N PRO A 47 -5.06 8.59 -4.03
CA PRO A 47 -4.46 8.16 -2.77
C PRO A 47 -5.45 8.39 -1.62
N LEU A 48 -5.88 7.31 -0.96
CA LEU A 48 -6.93 7.32 0.07
C LEU A 48 -6.38 6.80 1.41
N GLY A 49 -5.17 7.26 1.76
CA GLY A 49 -4.52 6.95 3.03
C GLY A 49 -5.07 7.80 4.17
N VAL A 50 -5.25 7.21 5.36
CA VAL A 50 -5.65 7.91 6.58
C VAL A 50 -4.71 7.52 7.72
N ARG A 51 -4.14 8.51 8.40
CA ARG A 51 -3.14 8.25 9.46
C ARG A 51 -3.73 7.40 10.59
N GLY A 52 -3.00 6.37 10.97
CA GLY A 52 -3.38 5.46 12.06
C GLY A 52 -4.52 4.49 11.70
N ASP A 53 -4.89 4.37 10.43
CA ASP A 53 -5.82 3.33 10.01
C ASP A 53 -5.20 1.94 10.15
N GLY A 54 -5.93 1.05 10.81
CA GLY A 54 -5.76 -0.38 10.70
C GLY A 54 -6.85 -0.98 9.82
N LEU A 55 -6.85 -2.31 9.73
CA LEU A 55 -7.74 -3.09 8.89
C LEU A 55 -9.22 -2.74 9.08
N GLU A 56 -9.69 -2.65 10.33
CA GLU A 56 -11.09 -2.36 10.66
C GLU A 56 -11.55 -0.97 10.16
N ARG A 57 -10.67 0.03 10.22
CA ARG A 57 -10.99 1.40 9.80
C ARG A 57 -11.08 1.51 8.28
N VAL A 58 -10.18 0.84 7.56
CA VAL A 58 -10.27 0.72 6.10
C VAL A 58 -11.55 -0.01 5.70
N ALA A 59 -11.85 -1.14 6.37
CA ALA A 59 -13.06 -1.91 6.12
C ALA A 59 -14.35 -1.08 6.32
N ALA A 60 -14.37 -0.18 7.30
CA ALA A 60 -15.52 0.67 7.59
C ALA A 60 -15.78 1.76 6.54
N ARG A 61 -14.74 2.24 5.83
CA ARG A 61 -14.85 3.41 4.93
C ARG A 61 -14.79 3.10 3.44
N TRP A 62 -14.16 1.98 3.05
CA TRP A 62 -13.76 1.73 1.66
C TRP A 62 -14.92 1.84 0.66
N THR A 63 -16.11 1.32 0.99
CA THR A 63 -17.24 1.29 0.04
C THR A 63 -17.73 2.69 -0.28
N SER A 64 -17.88 3.54 0.75
CA SER A 64 -18.33 4.92 0.58
C SER A 64 -17.32 5.73 -0.23
N GLU A 65 -16.04 5.48 0.01
CA GLU A 65 -14.99 6.17 -0.69
C GLU A 65 -14.93 5.72 -2.15
N PHE A 66 -14.85 4.42 -2.42
CA PHE A 66 -14.85 3.85 -3.76
C PHE A 66 -16.03 4.36 -4.59
N ALA A 67 -17.25 4.32 -4.02
CA ALA A 67 -18.48 4.66 -4.73
C ALA A 67 -18.56 6.12 -5.21
N CYS A 68 -17.85 7.05 -4.56
CA CYS A 68 -17.83 8.44 -4.97
C CYS A 68 -16.59 8.85 -5.77
N ARG A 69 -15.75 7.90 -6.22
CA ARG A 69 -14.68 8.16 -7.20
C ARG A 69 -15.16 7.77 -8.61
N GLY A 70 -14.87 8.62 -9.58
CA GLY A 70 -15.35 8.47 -10.95
C GLY A 70 -15.84 9.80 -11.51
N GLU A 71 -15.06 10.40 -12.42
CA GLU A 71 -15.38 11.71 -13.01
C GLU A 71 -16.66 11.70 -13.86
N LEU A 72 -17.02 10.53 -14.41
CA LEU A 72 -18.16 10.37 -15.31
C LEU A 72 -19.23 9.47 -14.69
N ARG A 73 -20.48 9.79 -14.98
CA ARG A 73 -21.64 9.04 -14.51
C ARG A 73 -21.49 7.55 -14.86
N ARG A 74 -21.68 6.67 -13.87
CA ARG A 74 -21.55 5.19 -13.99
C ARG A 74 -20.14 4.69 -14.31
N GLN A 75 -19.09 5.49 -14.08
CA GLN A 75 -17.71 5.02 -14.15
C GLN A 75 -17.10 4.91 -12.76
N GLN A 76 -17.26 3.75 -12.12
CA GLN A 76 -16.53 3.40 -10.89
C GLN A 76 -15.04 3.18 -11.18
N PRO A 77 -14.17 3.16 -10.15
CA PRO A 77 -12.77 2.77 -10.32
C PRO A 77 -12.63 1.35 -10.90
N GLN A 78 -11.55 1.11 -11.65
CA GLN A 78 -11.26 -0.18 -12.31
C GLN A 78 -10.16 -0.98 -11.60
N GLY A 79 -9.62 -0.46 -10.50
CA GLY A 79 -8.61 -1.15 -9.70
C GLY A 79 -8.56 -0.62 -8.29
N ILE A 80 -8.13 -1.50 -7.38
CA ILE A 80 -7.87 -1.20 -5.98
C ILE A 80 -6.47 -1.70 -5.65
N LEU A 81 -5.67 -0.86 -5.00
CA LEU A 81 -4.44 -1.26 -4.33
C LEU A 81 -4.64 -1.07 -2.83
N LEU A 82 -4.48 -2.13 -2.05
CA LEU A 82 -4.60 -2.12 -0.59
C LEU A 82 -3.20 -2.13 0.04
N SER A 83 -2.95 -1.24 0.99
CA SER A 83 -1.73 -1.21 1.80
C SER A 83 -2.10 -0.84 3.23
N VAL A 84 -2.30 -1.85 4.07
CA VAL A 84 -2.74 -1.69 5.46
C VAL A 84 -2.25 -2.88 6.29
N GLY A 85 -2.09 -2.66 7.59
CA GLY A 85 -1.78 -3.72 8.56
C GLY A 85 -0.72 -3.30 9.57
N LEU A 86 0.12 -2.31 9.25
CA LEU A 86 1.21 -1.89 10.13
C LEU A 86 0.68 -1.44 11.50
N ASN A 87 -0.39 -0.64 11.53
CA ASN A 87 -0.99 -0.16 12.78
C ASN A 87 -1.61 -1.28 13.61
N ASP A 88 -2.14 -2.33 12.98
CA ASP A 88 -2.72 -3.50 13.64
C ASP A 88 -1.67 -4.26 14.47
N THR A 89 -0.39 -4.22 14.04
CA THR A 89 0.73 -4.91 14.71
C THR A 89 1.14 -4.27 16.05
N ALA A 90 0.81 -2.99 16.27
CA ALA A 90 1.32 -2.22 17.39
C ALA A 90 0.84 -2.79 18.73
N ARG A 91 1.76 -3.07 19.65
CA ARG A 91 1.44 -3.48 21.02
C ARG A 91 1.18 -2.27 21.90
N VAL A 92 0.08 -2.28 22.66
CA VAL A 92 -0.38 -1.10 23.41
C VAL A 92 0.15 -1.10 24.85
N GLY A 93 0.71 0.04 25.27
CA GLY A 93 1.11 0.34 26.64
C GLY A 93 2.49 -0.19 27.05
N ARG A 94 2.88 -1.37 26.56
CA ARG A 94 4.19 -1.98 26.85
C ARG A 94 4.64 -2.89 25.71
N ARG A 95 5.95 -3.18 25.66
CA ARG A 95 6.57 -3.99 24.60
C ARG A 95 5.96 -5.38 24.43
N ASP A 96 5.53 -6.01 25.52
CA ASP A 96 4.84 -7.31 25.55
C ASP A 96 3.31 -7.16 25.70
N GLY A 97 2.78 -5.97 25.40
CA GLY A 97 1.35 -5.66 25.43
C GLY A 97 0.58 -6.40 24.35
N ARG A 98 -0.76 -6.27 24.36
CA ARG A 98 -1.59 -6.83 23.29
C ARG A 98 -1.44 -6.01 22.01
N PRO A 99 -1.39 -6.64 20.82
CA PRO A 99 -1.45 -5.91 19.56
C PRO A 99 -2.80 -5.19 19.43
N GLN A 100 -2.87 -4.17 18.56
CA GLN A 100 -4.11 -3.42 18.34
C GLN A 100 -5.21 -4.31 17.78
N LEU A 101 -4.86 -5.23 16.89
CA LEU A 101 -5.71 -6.32 16.46
C LEU A 101 -5.00 -7.64 16.73
N ASP A 102 -5.72 -8.70 17.09
CA ASP A 102 -5.12 -10.02 17.28
C ASP A 102 -4.77 -10.66 15.92
N PRO A 103 -3.70 -11.48 15.80
CA PRO A 103 -3.30 -12.07 14.51
C PRO A 103 -4.41 -12.90 13.86
N GLU A 104 -5.18 -13.68 14.64
CA GLU A 104 -6.27 -14.51 14.12
C GLU A 104 -7.43 -13.63 13.64
N ALA A 105 -7.72 -12.57 14.40
CA ALA A 105 -8.74 -11.58 14.03
C ALA A 105 -8.32 -10.76 12.79
N PHE A 106 -7.04 -10.42 12.67
CA PHE A 106 -6.47 -9.74 11.51
C PHE A 106 -6.60 -10.61 10.25
N LEU A 107 -6.18 -11.87 10.29
CA LEU A 107 -6.30 -12.79 9.15
C LEU A 107 -7.76 -12.95 8.72
N PHE A 108 -8.65 -13.24 9.68
CA PHE A 108 -10.08 -13.38 9.38
C PHE A 108 -10.67 -12.10 8.76
N GLY A 109 -10.41 -10.94 9.37
CA GLY A 109 -10.89 -9.66 8.88
C GLY A 109 -10.34 -9.33 7.49
N LEU A 110 -9.08 -9.67 7.23
CA LEU A 110 -8.42 -9.43 5.97
C LEU A 110 -9.05 -10.28 4.88
N GLN A 111 -9.23 -11.58 5.10
CA GLN A 111 -9.93 -12.47 4.17
C GLN A 111 -11.34 -11.96 3.81
N GLN A 112 -12.09 -11.45 4.80
CA GLN A 112 -13.40 -10.84 4.53
C GLN A 112 -13.26 -9.55 3.69
N LEU A 113 -12.29 -8.70 4.00
CA LEU A 113 -12.07 -7.46 3.27
C LEU A 113 -11.64 -7.72 1.82
N LEU A 114 -10.68 -8.62 1.58
CA LEU A 114 -10.23 -8.98 0.24
C LEU A 114 -11.40 -9.49 -0.62
N LYS A 115 -12.22 -10.40 -0.07
CA LYS A 115 -13.43 -10.89 -0.73
C LYS A 115 -14.38 -9.76 -1.13
N GLN A 116 -14.60 -8.79 -0.24
CA GLN A 116 -15.45 -7.64 -0.54
C GLN A 116 -14.86 -6.75 -1.64
N LEU A 117 -13.58 -6.40 -1.54
CA LEU A 117 -12.91 -5.53 -2.50
C LEU A 117 -12.87 -6.16 -3.92
N GLN A 118 -12.63 -7.47 -4.02
CA GLN A 118 -12.63 -8.19 -5.30
C GLN A 118 -13.99 -8.19 -6.01
N THR A 119 -15.11 -8.05 -5.28
CA THR A 119 -16.43 -7.89 -5.93
C THR A 119 -16.60 -6.53 -6.59
N ALA A 120 -15.81 -5.52 -6.19
CA ALA A 120 -15.91 -4.16 -6.70
C ALA A 120 -14.97 -3.91 -7.90
N ALA A 121 -13.72 -4.39 -7.83
CA ALA A 121 -12.73 -4.22 -8.88
C ALA A 121 -11.54 -5.20 -8.72
N PRO A 122 -10.72 -5.40 -9.77
CA PRO A 122 -9.40 -6.03 -9.62
C PRO A 122 -8.61 -5.45 -8.45
N LEU A 123 -8.06 -6.34 -7.62
CA LEU A 123 -7.38 -6.01 -6.37
C LEU A 123 -5.90 -6.37 -6.46
N LEU A 124 -5.07 -5.51 -5.88
CA LEU A 124 -3.66 -5.73 -5.61
C LEU A 124 -3.39 -5.40 -4.14
N VAL A 125 -2.41 -6.05 -3.53
CA VAL A 125 -2.03 -5.82 -2.12
C VAL A 125 -0.53 -5.56 -2.00
N LEU A 126 -0.17 -4.57 -1.19
CA LEU A 126 1.20 -4.21 -0.85
C LEU A 126 1.50 -4.64 0.59
N GLY A 127 2.71 -5.17 0.81
CA GLY A 127 3.21 -5.61 2.11
C GLY A 127 3.49 -4.47 3.09
N LEU A 128 4.19 -4.79 4.17
CA LEU A 128 4.42 -3.90 5.31
C LEU A 128 5.85 -3.34 5.31
N THR A 129 6.03 -2.19 5.96
CA THR A 129 7.32 -1.51 6.05
C THR A 129 7.98 -1.75 7.40
N PRO A 130 9.33 -1.76 7.47
CA PRO A 130 10.04 -1.94 8.74
C PRO A 130 9.89 -0.71 9.64
N VAL A 131 10.18 -0.90 10.92
CA VAL A 131 10.25 0.14 11.95
C VAL A 131 11.62 0.15 12.63
N ASP A 132 12.01 1.29 13.19
CA ASP A 132 13.17 1.37 14.09
C ASP A 132 12.71 1.06 15.52
N GLU A 133 13.05 -0.14 16.00
CA GLU A 133 12.69 -0.59 17.34
C GLU A 133 13.40 0.20 18.46
N HIS A 134 14.51 0.89 18.17
CA HIS A 134 15.30 1.62 19.18
C HIS A 134 14.62 2.90 19.66
N VAL A 135 13.71 3.44 18.87
CA VAL A 135 12.97 4.69 19.19
C VAL A 135 11.53 4.42 19.65
N MET A 136 11.19 3.15 19.89
CA MET A 136 9.92 2.77 20.51
C MET A 136 9.91 3.09 22.03
N PRO A 137 8.75 3.39 22.62
CA PRO A 137 7.42 3.41 21.99
C PRO A 137 7.15 4.70 21.22
N TYR A 138 6.39 4.56 20.13
CA TYR A 138 5.81 5.69 19.44
C TYR A 138 4.71 6.34 20.28
N ALA A 139 4.72 7.67 20.34
CA ALA A 139 3.77 8.49 21.09
C ALA A 139 3.61 8.04 22.57
N ASP A 140 4.71 7.58 23.17
CA ASP A 140 4.77 7.07 24.56
C ASP A 140 3.82 5.89 24.86
N LEU A 141 3.27 5.23 23.84
CA LEU A 141 2.19 4.26 24.00
C LEU A 141 2.30 3.02 23.12
N LEU A 142 2.67 3.18 21.85
CA LEU A 142 2.59 2.11 20.85
C LEU A 142 3.96 1.50 20.59
N TRP A 143 4.07 0.19 20.78
CA TRP A 143 5.29 -0.58 20.60
C TRP A 143 5.18 -1.39 19.31
N TYR A 144 5.97 -1.03 18.30
CA TYR A 144 6.11 -1.78 17.07
C TYR A 144 7.37 -2.65 17.12
N GLY A 145 7.37 -3.76 16.38
CA GLY A 145 8.53 -4.66 16.29
C GLY A 145 8.53 -5.41 14.96
N ASN A 146 9.69 -5.53 14.33
CA ASN A 146 9.84 -6.10 13.00
C ASN A 146 9.52 -7.60 12.98
N GLU A 147 9.77 -8.34 14.07
CA GLU A 147 9.32 -9.74 14.19
C GLU A 147 7.78 -9.85 14.13
N GLN A 148 7.08 -8.94 14.82
CA GLN A 148 5.63 -8.90 14.82
C GLN A 148 5.07 -8.49 13.46
N ILE A 149 5.73 -7.53 12.80
CA ILE A 149 5.36 -7.06 11.46
C ILE A 149 5.58 -8.18 10.44
N LEU A 150 6.68 -8.93 10.53
CA LEU A 150 6.96 -10.09 9.68
C LEU A 150 5.86 -11.16 9.82
N GLN A 151 5.41 -11.43 11.04
CA GLN A 151 4.28 -12.34 11.27
C GLN A 151 3.01 -11.86 10.54
N TYR A 152 2.67 -10.58 10.62
CA TYR A 152 1.47 -10.03 9.98
C TYR A 152 1.61 -9.93 8.46
N GLU A 153 2.82 -9.68 7.97
CA GLU A 153 3.13 -9.71 6.54
C GLU A 153 2.94 -11.12 5.96
N GLY A 154 3.29 -12.17 6.72
CA GLY A 154 2.98 -13.56 6.37
C GLY A 154 1.47 -13.85 6.31
N LEU A 155 0.67 -13.26 7.22
CA LEU A 155 -0.80 -13.38 7.17
C LEU A 155 -1.40 -12.63 5.97
N LEU A 156 -0.82 -11.49 5.59
CA LEU A 156 -1.17 -10.78 4.36
C LEU A 156 -0.91 -11.65 3.13
N GLU A 157 0.27 -12.27 3.06
CA GLU A 157 0.64 -13.17 1.97
C GLU A 157 -0.29 -14.38 1.90
N GLU A 158 -0.55 -15.05 3.02
CA GLU A 158 -1.49 -16.18 3.13
C GLU A 158 -2.87 -15.82 2.58
N ALA A 159 -3.47 -14.73 3.06
CA ALA A 159 -4.78 -14.30 2.62
C ALA A 159 -4.81 -13.93 1.12
N CYS A 160 -3.74 -13.33 0.59
CA CYS A 160 -3.63 -13.00 -0.82
C CYS A 160 -3.49 -14.26 -1.69
N MET A 161 -2.69 -15.24 -1.25
CA MET A 161 -2.54 -16.51 -1.95
C MET A 161 -3.86 -17.28 -2.02
N GLU A 162 -4.61 -17.35 -0.92
CA GLU A 162 -5.92 -18.00 -0.89
C GLU A 162 -6.95 -17.32 -1.79
N ALA A 163 -6.88 -16.00 -1.91
CA ALA A 163 -7.80 -15.19 -2.71
C ALA A 163 -7.37 -15.00 -4.17
N ASP A 164 -6.24 -15.58 -4.59
CA ASP A 164 -5.59 -15.36 -5.90
C ASP A 164 -5.40 -13.86 -6.22
N VAL A 165 -4.91 -13.11 -5.24
CA VAL A 165 -4.66 -11.67 -5.32
C VAL A 165 -3.17 -11.40 -5.50
N PRO A 166 -2.74 -10.62 -6.51
CA PRO A 166 -1.36 -10.19 -6.62
C PRO A 166 -0.88 -9.46 -5.37
N TYR A 167 0.21 -9.96 -4.81
CA TYR A 167 0.82 -9.45 -3.59
C TYR A 167 2.27 -9.02 -3.84
N LEU A 168 2.68 -7.89 -3.26
CA LEU A 168 4.06 -7.41 -3.27
C LEU A 168 4.60 -7.34 -1.83
N PRO A 169 5.37 -8.33 -1.36
CA PRO A 169 6.00 -8.28 -0.04
C PRO A 169 7.04 -7.16 0.00
N LEU A 170 7.21 -6.52 1.15
CA LEU A 170 8.10 -5.38 1.31
C LEU A 170 9.12 -5.55 2.42
N LEU A 171 8.75 -6.06 3.60
CA LEU A 171 9.54 -5.95 4.82
C LEU A 171 10.97 -6.48 4.65
N GLU A 172 11.11 -7.76 4.29
CA GLU A 172 12.41 -8.40 4.13
C GLU A 172 13.24 -7.74 3.03
N SER A 173 12.58 -7.36 1.92
CA SER A 173 13.25 -6.73 0.76
C SER A 173 13.81 -5.34 1.08
N LEU A 174 13.17 -4.63 2.03
CA LEU A 174 13.65 -3.34 2.50
C LEU A 174 14.77 -3.54 3.52
N MET A 175 14.58 -4.44 4.49
CA MET A 175 15.57 -4.73 5.54
C MET A 175 16.87 -5.36 5.01
N ALA A 176 16.84 -5.95 3.82
CA ALA A 176 18.03 -6.48 3.15
C ALA A 176 19.04 -5.38 2.76
N ASP A 177 18.59 -4.13 2.60
CA ASP A 177 19.48 -3.00 2.32
C ASP A 177 20.06 -2.44 3.64
N PRO A 178 21.40 -2.36 3.82
CA PRO A 178 21.98 -1.85 5.05
C PRO A 178 21.62 -0.39 5.37
N ALA A 179 21.12 0.38 4.41
CA ALA A 179 20.68 1.76 4.59
C ALA A 179 19.22 1.88 5.08
N TRP A 180 18.47 0.78 5.25
CA TRP A 180 17.02 0.85 5.49
C TRP A 180 16.61 1.70 6.71
N LEU A 181 17.44 1.74 7.76
CA LEU A 181 17.19 2.60 8.92
C LEU A 181 17.21 4.09 8.57
N GLN A 182 18.02 4.49 7.59
CA GLN A 182 18.10 5.88 7.11
C GLN A 182 16.87 6.31 6.31
N TRP A 183 16.03 5.36 5.91
CA TRP A 183 14.78 5.61 5.20
C TRP A 183 13.61 5.92 6.13
N LEU A 184 13.81 5.82 7.44
CA LEU A 184 12.79 6.14 8.43
C LEU A 184 12.92 7.58 8.92
N SER A 185 11.77 8.14 9.29
CA SER A 185 11.65 9.39 10.02
C SER A 185 12.10 9.20 11.47
N PRO A 186 12.43 10.27 12.21
CA PRO A 186 12.86 10.18 13.60
C PRO A 186 11.84 9.54 14.56
N ASP A 187 10.58 9.39 14.13
CA ASP A 187 9.55 8.72 14.91
C ASP A 187 9.59 7.18 14.82
N GLY A 188 10.49 6.64 14.00
CA GLY A 188 10.76 5.22 13.86
C GLY A 188 9.72 4.41 13.12
N ILE A 189 8.63 5.03 12.64
CA ILE A 189 7.55 4.32 11.95
C ILE A 189 7.45 4.76 10.50
N HIS A 190 7.46 6.07 10.27
CA HIS A 190 7.11 6.58 8.96
C HIS A 190 8.34 6.66 8.08
N LEU A 191 8.22 6.20 6.83
CA LEU A 191 9.26 6.41 5.84
C LEU A 191 9.43 7.92 5.59
N ASN A 192 10.68 8.35 5.42
CA ASN A 192 11.02 9.69 4.94
C ASN A 192 10.97 9.74 3.40
N SER A 193 11.37 10.86 2.80
CA SER A 193 11.38 11.04 1.34
C SER A 193 12.14 9.94 0.59
N GLU A 194 13.28 9.49 1.10
CA GLU A 194 14.06 8.41 0.49
C GLU A 194 13.38 7.05 0.68
N GLY A 195 12.83 6.78 1.87
CA GLY A 195 12.05 5.55 2.07
C GLY A 195 10.83 5.45 1.16
N HIS A 196 10.11 6.56 0.97
CA HIS A 196 9.02 6.63 0.00
C HIS A 196 9.51 6.49 -1.45
N ARG A 197 10.75 6.90 -1.78
CA ARG A 197 11.38 6.59 -3.07
C ARG A 197 11.50 5.08 -3.25
N GLU A 198 12.02 4.37 -2.25
CA GLU A 198 12.25 2.94 -2.32
C GLU A 198 10.97 2.13 -2.55
N ILE A 199 9.86 2.53 -1.91
CA ILE A 199 8.54 1.92 -2.16
C ILE A 199 8.09 2.21 -3.59
N TYR A 200 8.16 3.46 -4.03
CA TYR A 200 7.79 3.85 -5.39
C TYR A 200 8.61 3.08 -6.44
N GLU A 201 9.92 2.91 -6.23
CA GLU A 201 10.82 2.21 -7.16
C GLU A 201 10.45 0.73 -7.34
N ARG A 202 9.91 0.09 -6.30
CA ARG A 202 9.37 -1.28 -6.34
C ARG A 202 8.00 -1.31 -7.01
N VAL A 203 7.08 -0.43 -6.58
CA VAL A 203 5.69 -0.41 -7.04
C VAL A 203 5.58 -0.08 -8.54
N HIS A 204 6.29 0.93 -9.04
CA HIS A 204 6.16 1.33 -10.46
C HIS A 204 6.75 0.31 -11.45
N ARG A 205 7.58 -0.64 -10.97
CA ARG A 205 8.14 -1.75 -11.78
C ARG A 205 7.39 -3.06 -11.57
N TRP A 206 6.38 -3.08 -10.70
CA TRP A 206 5.71 -4.31 -10.32
C TRP A 206 4.83 -4.84 -11.47
N GLY A 207 5.17 -6.02 -11.98
CA GLY A 207 4.57 -6.63 -13.17
C GLY A 207 3.02 -6.69 -13.16
N PRO A 208 2.39 -7.20 -12.08
CA PRO A 208 0.93 -7.17 -11.92
C PRO A 208 0.32 -5.76 -12.03
N LEU A 209 0.93 -4.75 -11.43
CA LEU A 209 0.43 -3.37 -11.51
C LEU A 209 0.59 -2.80 -12.93
N LEU A 210 1.73 -3.04 -13.58
CA LEU A 210 1.97 -2.62 -14.96
C LEU A 210 1.01 -3.33 -15.94
N SER A 211 0.73 -4.61 -15.71
CA SER A 211 -0.26 -5.38 -16.47
C SER A 211 -1.66 -4.78 -16.30
N TRP A 212 -2.07 -4.50 -15.06
CA TRP A 212 -3.34 -3.82 -14.79
C TRP A 212 -3.41 -2.42 -15.41
N ALA A 213 -2.30 -1.68 -15.45
CA ALA A 213 -2.25 -0.33 -15.99
C ALA A 213 -2.18 -0.26 -17.53
N ASP A 214 -2.05 -1.40 -18.23
CA ASP A 214 -1.69 -1.48 -19.66
C ASP A 214 -0.36 -0.75 -19.99
N LEU A 215 0.59 -0.74 -19.04
CA LEU A 215 1.89 -0.05 -19.16
C LEU A 215 3.09 -1.00 -19.30
N GLN A 216 2.85 -2.25 -19.70
CA GLN A 216 3.93 -3.21 -19.94
C GLN A 216 4.85 -2.70 -21.07
N PRO A 217 6.18 -2.93 -21.00
CA PRO A 217 7.07 -2.58 -22.09
C PRO A 217 6.60 -3.28 -23.36
N THR A 218 6.18 -2.53 -24.38
CA THR A 218 5.92 -3.12 -25.69
C THR A 218 7.22 -3.71 -26.20
N SER A 219 7.29 -5.04 -26.31
CA SER A 219 8.29 -5.73 -27.11
C SER A 219 8.01 -5.41 -28.59
N ALA A 220 8.24 -4.17 -29.01
CA ALA A 220 8.29 -3.85 -30.43
C ALA A 220 9.55 -4.55 -30.97
N PRO A 221 9.46 -5.41 -31.99
CA PRO A 221 10.65 -5.91 -32.64
C PRO A 221 11.41 -4.72 -33.21
N THR A 222 12.67 -4.57 -32.80
CA THR A 222 13.61 -3.65 -33.46
C THR A 222 13.52 -3.93 -34.96
N PRO A 223 13.18 -2.93 -35.80
CA PRO A 223 13.28 -3.12 -37.23
C PRO A 223 14.75 -3.44 -37.52
N LEU A 224 15.01 -4.61 -38.08
CA LEU A 224 16.29 -4.90 -38.70
C LEU A 224 16.43 -3.90 -39.85
N VAL A 225 17.33 -2.93 -39.69
CA VAL A 225 17.83 -2.07 -40.77
C VAL A 225 19.02 -2.75 -41.41
#